data_AF-A0A536VFX7-F1
#
_entry.id   AF-A0A536VFX7-F1
#
_cell.length_a   1.000
_cell.length_b   1.000
_cell.length_c   1.000
_cell.angle_alpha   90.00
_cell.angle_beta   90.00
_cell.angle_gamma   90.00
#
_symmetry.space_group_name_H-M   'P 1'
#
loop_
_entity.id
_entity.type
_entity.pdbx_description
1 polymer ?
#
loop_
_entity_poly.entity_id
_entity_poly.type
_entity_poly.pdbx_seq_one_letter_code
_entity_poly.pdbx_strand_id
1 'polypeptide(L)'
;YALFVPRGIRPEEHFTPFIRGTHAQTLAAVLRGEVAAGTYNTEELQRLKVAQPSRAAAIRVLWESALIPKDPLLWRKDLPLSTRNRLTGFLFRYGKTAGEKLRLKQMFDLAGFKPSNNQQLKFVLEIEDFKQRSEVLLDPHLSEAQKNERLLDLRDRYTRLARA
;
A
#
# COMPACT_ATOMS: atom_id res chain seq x y z
N TYR A 1 -2.74 5.04 -8.12
CA TYR A 1 -1.45 4.87 -8.82
C TYR A 1 -1.42 3.64 -9.73
N ALA A 2 -1.55 2.42 -9.22
CA ALA A 2 -1.48 1.19 -10.04
C ALA A 2 -2.44 1.15 -11.24
N LEU A 3 -3.63 1.79 -11.15
CA LEU A 3 -4.55 1.90 -12.29
C LEU A 3 -4.12 2.95 -13.32
N PHE A 4 -3.69 4.13 -12.89
CA PHE A 4 -3.55 5.31 -13.75
C PHE A 4 -2.15 5.46 -14.35
N VAL A 5 -1.11 5.26 -13.55
CA VAL A 5 0.28 5.46 -13.99
C VAL A 5 0.61 4.57 -15.19
N PRO A 6 0.24 3.26 -15.24
CA PRO A 6 0.55 2.41 -16.40
C PRO A 6 -0.14 2.83 -17.69
N ARG A 7 -1.10 3.75 -17.61
CA ARG A 7 -1.87 4.26 -18.73
C ARG A 7 -1.45 5.70 -19.11
N GLY A 8 -0.43 6.25 -18.46
CA GLY A 8 0.00 7.63 -18.67
C GLY A 8 -1.02 8.67 -18.21
N ILE A 9 -1.96 8.29 -17.33
CA ILE A 9 -3.04 9.17 -16.86
C ILE A 9 -2.63 9.79 -15.53
N ARG A 10 -2.77 11.12 -15.42
CA ARG A 10 -2.62 11.88 -14.17
C ARG A 10 -3.99 12.18 -13.58
N PRO A 11 -4.42 11.48 -12.51
CA PRO A 11 -5.78 11.63 -11.98
C PRO A 11 -6.18 13.07 -11.65
N GLU A 12 -5.26 13.86 -11.15
CA GLU A 12 -5.45 15.27 -10.82
C GLU A 12 -5.84 16.15 -12.03
N GLU A 13 -5.48 15.73 -13.25
CA GLU A 13 -5.84 16.45 -14.50
C GLU A 13 -7.23 16.04 -15.03
N HIS A 14 -7.80 14.93 -14.55
CA HIS A 14 -9.04 14.35 -15.08
C HIS A 14 -10.20 14.28 -14.08
N PHE A 15 -9.93 14.33 -12.77
CA PHE A 15 -10.94 14.19 -11.73
C PHE A 15 -10.97 15.46 -10.86
N THR A 16 -12.13 16.08 -10.75
CA THR A 16 -12.35 17.23 -9.87
C THR A 16 -13.65 17.03 -9.07
N PRO A 17 -13.62 17.11 -7.73
CA PRO A 17 -12.47 17.43 -6.90
C PRO A 17 -11.49 16.23 -6.74
N PHE A 18 -10.18 16.51 -6.71
CA PHE A 18 -9.16 15.54 -6.37
C PHE A 18 -8.72 15.72 -4.91
N ILE A 19 -9.22 14.86 -4.02
CA ILE A 19 -9.02 14.98 -2.58
C ILE A 19 -8.16 13.83 -2.07
N ARG A 20 -7.19 14.12 -1.20
CA ARG A 20 -6.38 13.11 -0.50
C ARG A 20 -6.93 12.89 0.90
N GLY A 21 -6.99 11.63 1.32
CA GLY A 21 -7.49 11.25 2.63
C GLY A 21 -7.23 9.79 2.98
N THR A 22 -7.64 9.40 4.18
CA THR A 22 -7.61 8.02 4.65
C THR A 22 -8.70 7.18 3.99
N HIS A 23 -8.62 5.85 4.12
CA HIS A 23 -9.69 4.95 3.67
C HIS A 23 -11.07 5.32 4.26
N ALA A 24 -11.13 5.69 5.54
CA ALA A 24 -12.37 6.11 6.18
C ALA A 24 -12.92 7.41 5.58
N GLN A 25 -12.05 8.40 5.33
CA GLN A 25 -12.45 9.65 4.68
C GLN A 25 -12.94 9.42 3.24
N THR A 26 -12.23 8.58 2.47
CA THR A 26 -12.62 8.22 1.11
C THR A 26 -13.99 7.56 1.06
N LEU A 27 -14.23 6.56 1.92
CA LEU A 27 -15.53 5.90 2.00
C LEU A 27 -16.64 6.91 2.33
N ALA A 28 -16.40 7.77 3.31
CA ALA A 28 -17.38 8.76 3.73
C ALA A 28 -17.68 9.77 2.62
N ALA A 29 -16.67 10.23 1.88
CA ALA A 29 -16.84 11.15 0.75
C ALA A 29 -17.63 10.50 -0.40
N VAL A 30 -17.35 9.24 -0.73
CA VAL A 30 -18.11 8.48 -1.75
C VAL A 30 -19.57 8.31 -1.33
N LEU A 31 -19.82 7.90 -0.09
CA LEU A 31 -21.19 7.69 0.41
C LEU A 31 -22.00 8.98 0.50
N ARG A 32 -21.35 10.12 0.73
CA ARG A 32 -21.98 11.45 0.72
C ARG A 32 -22.13 12.05 -0.69
N GLY A 33 -21.58 11.39 -1.72
CA GLY A 33 -21.58 11.91 -3.09
C GLY A 33 -20.65 13.12 -3.30
N GLU A 34 -19.73 13.39 -2.38
CA GLU A 34 -18.72 14.46 -2.52
C GLU A 34 -17.72 14.14 -3.62
N VAL A 35 -17.47 12.85 -3.85
CA VAL A 35 -16.65 12.32 -4.95
C VAL A 35 -17.36 11.14 -5.60
N ALA A 36 -17.21 11.01 -6.93
CA ALA A 36 -17.84 9.93 -7.68
C ALA A 36 -17.16 8.55 -7.46
N ALA A 37 -15.87 8.56 -7.11
CA ALA A 37 -15.08 7.35 -6.85
C ALA A 37 -13.89 7.68 -5.94
N GLY A 38 -13.30 6.66 -5.32
CA GLY A 38 -12.10 6.81 -4.51
C GLY A 38 -11.37 5.49 -4.29
N THR A 39 -10.10 5.57 -3.88
CA THR A 39 -9.28 4.38 -3.61
C THR A 39 -9.62 3.76 -2.25
N TYR A 40 -9.81 2.45 -2.24
CA TYR A 40 -10.07 1.66 -1.05
C TYR A 40 -9.32 0.33 -1.12
N ASN A 41 -9.41 -0.50 -0.09
CA ASN A 41 -8.77 -1.82 -0.09
C ASN A 41 -9.77 -2.91 0.32
N THR A 42 -9.41 -4.15 0.01
CA THR A 42 -10.28 -5.31 0.25
C THR A 42 -10.45 -5.61 1.73
N GLU A 43 -9.44 -5.35 2.57
CA GLU A 43 -9.52 -5.60 4.02
C GLU A 43 -10.56 -4.70 4.70
N GLU A 44 -10.49 -3.40 4.44
CA GLU A 44 -11.45 -2.42 4.93
C GLU A 44 -12.85 -2.70 4.39
N LEU A 45 -12.96 -3.12 3.12
CA LEU A 45 -14.25 -3.52 2.55
C LEU A 45 -14.86 -4.74 3.26
N GLN A 46 -14.05 -5.75 3.61
CA GLN A 46 -14.54 -6.90 4.37
C GLN A 46 -14.97 -6.49 5.79
N ARG A 47 -14.20 -5.62 6.45
CA ARG A 47 -14.60 -5.05 7.74
C ARG A 47 -15.91 -4.27 7.64
N LEU A 48 -16.07 -3.47 6.58
CA LEU A 48 -17.29 -2.70 6.34
C LEU A 48 -18.50 -3.60 6.10
N LYS A 49 -18.35 -4.70 5.35
CA LYS A 49 -19.44 -5.67 5.11
C LYS A 49 -19.95 -6.30 6.41
N VAL A 50 -19.05 -6.57 7.35
CA VAL A 50 -19.42 -7.13 8.67
C VAL A 50 -20.03 -6.05 9.56
N ALA A 51 -19.39 -4.88 9.67
CA ALA A 51 -19.78 -3.85 10.62
C ALA A 51 -21.00 -3.03 10.17
N GLN A 52 -21.12 -2.74 8.87
CA GLN A 52 -22.09 -1.81 8.30
C GLN A 52 -22.55 -2.30 6.90
N PRO A 53 -23.26 -3.45 6.81
CA PRO A 53 -23.60 -4.09 5.54
C PRO A 53 -24.41 -3.20 4.59
N SER A 54 -25.31 -2.36 5.11
CA SER A 54 -26.08 -1.40 4.29
C SER A 54 -25.18 -0.38 3.58
N ARG A 55 -24.14 0.11 4.26
CA ARG A 55 -23.16 1.02 3.65
C ARG A 55 -22.27 0.30 2.65
N ALA A 56 -21.89 -0.95 2.92
CA ALA A 56 -21.16 -1.77 1.97
C ALA A 56 -21.98 -2.03 0.69
N ALA A 57 -23.30 -2.21 0.81
CA ALA A 57 -24.20 -2.38 -0.33
C ALA A 57 -24.40 -1.09 -1.16
N ALA A 58 -24.16 0.08 -0.57
CA ALA A 58 -24.27 1.37 -1.25
C ALA A 58 -23.06 1.72 -2.13
N ILE A 59 -22.00 0.91 -2.11
CA ILE A 59 -20.80 1.10 -2.93
C ILE A 59 -20.57 -0.10 -3.84
N ARG A 60 -19.84 0.11 -4.94
CA ARG A 60 -19.43 -0.96 -5.85
C ARG A 60 -17.94 -0.88 -6.14
N VAL A 61 -17.31 -2.04 -6.29
CA VAL A 61 -15.92 -2.15 -6.74
C VAL A 61 -15.88 -1.92 -8.25
N LEU A 62 -15.12 -0.91 -8.69
CA LEU A 62 -14.95 -0.59 -10.12
C LEU A 62 -13.71 -1.25 -10.72
N TRP A 63 -12.69 -1.47 -9.89
CA TRP A 63 -11.40 -2.03 -10.29
C TRP A 63 -10.70 -2.62 -9.06
N GLU A 64 -9.95 -3.70 -9.26
CA GLU A 64 -9.16 -4.36 -8.22
C GLU A 64 -7.72 -4.56 -8.71
N SER A 65 -6.75 -4.36 -7.81
CA SER A 65 -5.33 -4.51 -8.14
C SER A 65 -4.90 -5.97 -8.11
N ALA A 66 -3.67 -6.24 -8.58
CA ALA A 66 -2.98 -7.48 -8.22
C ALA A 66 -2.84 -7.61 -6.69
N LEU A 67 -2.62 -8.84 -6.23
CA LEU A 67 -2.42 -9.15 -4.82
C LEU A 67 -1.23 -8.37 -4.25
N ILE A 68 -1.48 -7.61 -3.19
CA ILE A 68 -0.45 -6.87 -2.46
C ILE A 68 -0.01 -7.76 -1.27
N PRO A 69 1.30 -7.94 -1.04
CA PRO A 69 1.78 -8.62 0.17
C PRO A 69 1.23 -7.94 1.43
N LYS A 70 0.89 -8.74 2.45
CA LYS A 70 0.45 -8.25 3.77
C LYS A 70 1.47 -7.29 4.39
N ASP A 71 1.02 -6.47 5.33
CA ASP A 71 1.87 -5.46 5.97
C ASP A 71 3.06 -6.09 6.73
N PRO A 72 4.28 -5.55 6.59
CA PRO A 72 5.43 -5.98 7.38
C PRO A 72 5.44 -5.34 8.77
N LEU A 73 6.01 -6.04 9.75
CA LEU A 73 6.44 -5.44 11.01
C LEU A 73 7.88 -4.95 10.87
N LEU A 74 8.13 -3.71 11.31
CA LEU A 74 9.42 -3.06 11.21
C LEU A 74 9.98 -2.75 12.61
N TRP A 75 11.30 -2.75 12.72
CA TRP A 75 12.01 -2.22 13.87
C TRP A 75 13.18 -1.34 13.42
N ARG A 76 13.63 -0.45 14.31
CA ARG A 76 14.86 0.33 14.11
C ARG A 76 16.09 -0.59 14.01
N LYS A 77 17.05 -0.24 13.14
CA LYS A 77 18.22 -1.09 12.84
C LYS A 77 19.15 -1.28 14.04
N ASP A 78 19.21 -0.29 14.91
CA ASP A 78 20.00 -0.24 16.14
C ASP A 78 19.28 -0.82 17.36
N LEU A 79 18.18 -1.56 17.16
CA LEU A 79 17.50 -2.27 18.24
C LEU A 79 18.42 -3.39 18.79
N PRO A 80 18.68 -3.45 20.11
CA PRO A 80 19.59 -4.44 20.69
C PRO A 80 19.20 -5.87 20.32
N LEU A 81 20.20 -6.73 20.06
CA LEU A 81 19.97 -8.13 19.66
C LEU A 81 19.11 -8.89 20.68
N SER A 82 19.35 -8.65 21.98
CA SER A 82 18.55 -9.22 23.07
C SER A 82 17.06 -8.88 22.97
N THR A 83 16.74 -7.65 22.56
CA THR A 83 15.37 -7.18 22.38
C THR A 83 14.76 -7.77 21.12
N ARG A 84 15.50 -7.77 20.00
CA ARG A 84 15.07 -8.42 18.75
C ARG A 84 14.70 -9.89 18.99
N ASN A 85 15.53 -10.64 19.72
CA ASN A 85 15.28 -12.04 20.03
C ASN A 85 14.03 -12.26 20.89
N ARG A 86 13.77 -11.38 21.86
CA ARG A 86 12.53 -11.44 22.67
C ARG A 86 11.29 -11.19 21.82
N LEU A 87 11.33 -10.17 20.96
CA LEU A 87 10.22 -9.82 20.07
C LEU A 87 9.94 -10.92 19.05
N THR A 88 10.94 -11.41 18.33
CA THR A 88 10.76 -12.50 17.34
C THR A 88 10.31 -13.79 18.01
N GLY A 89 10.87 -14.10 19.19
CA GLY A 89 10.44 -15.23 20.00
C GLY A 89 8.95 -15.15 20.36
N PHE A 90 8.46 -13.99 20.78
CA PHE A 90 7.04 -13.79 21.03
C PHE A 90 6.22 -13.92 19.75
N LEU A 91 6.54 -13.17 18.69
CA LEU A 91 5.77 -13.11 17.45
C LEU A 91 5.58 -14.49 16.81
N PHE A 92 6.64 -15.29 16.70
CA PHE A 92 6.56 -16.60 16.04
C PHE A 92 5.90 -17.68 16.89
N ARG A 93 5.79 -17.48 18.20
CA ARG A 93 5.05 -18.37 19.10
C ARG A 93 3.60 -17.93 19.33
N TYR A 94 3.24 -16.70 18.99
CA TYR A 94 1.87 -16.21 19.16
C TYR A 94 0.91 -16.83 18.14
N GLY A 95 -0.34 -17.11 18.54
CA GLY A 95 -1.35 -17.68 17.65
C GLY A 95 -1.47 -19.20 17.72
N LYS A 96 -1.03 -19.82 18.81
CA LYS A 96 -1.07 -21.29 18.96
C LYS A 96 -2.29 -21.74 19.75
N THR A 97 -2.69 -20.97 20.75
CA THR A 97 -3.91 -21.24 21.55
C THR A 97 -5.17 -20.75 20.83
N ALA A 98 -6.34 -21.30 21.21
CA ALA A 98 -7.63 -20.86 20.66
C ALA A 98 -7.87 -19.34 20.88
N GLY A 99 -7.55 -18.83 22.07
CA GLY A 99 -7.70 -17.41 22.40
C GLY A 99 -6.77 -16.50 21.58
N GLU A 100 -5.52 -16.90 21.36
CA GLU A 100 -4.60 -16.12 20.52
C GLU A 100 -5.02 -16.14 19.05
N LYS A 101 -5.46 -17.29 18.53
CA LYS A 101 -5.99 -17.39 17.16
C LYS A 101 -7.19 -16.49 16.96
N LEU A 102 -8.11 -16.44 17.94
CA LEU A 102 -9.25 -15.55 17.91
C LEU A 102 -8.82 -14.08 17.88
N ARG A 103 -7.85 -13.68 18.72
CA ARG A 103 -7.32 -12.31 18.74
C ARG A 103 -6.66 -11.92 17.41
N LEU A 104 -5.84 -12.81 16.85
CA LEU A 104 -5.22 -12.58 15.53
C LEU A 104 -6.27 -12.42 14.42
N LYS A 105 -7.30 -13.26 14.44
CA LYS A 105 -8.42 -13.20 13.50
C LYS A 105 -9.18 -11.88 13.63
N GLN A 106 -9.45 -11.42 14.85
CA GLN A 106 -10.15 -10.16 15.12
C GLN A 106 -9.33 -8.91 14.74
N MET A 107 -8.00 -8.98 14.81
CA MET A 107 -7.14 -7.84 14.56
C MET A 107 -7.07 -7.48 13.07
N PHE A 108 -6.65 -8.42 12.22
CA PHE A 108 -6.54 -8.21 10.75
C PHE A 108 -6.72 -9.51 9.96
N ASP A 109 -7.57 -10.42 10.46
CA ASP A 109 -7.73 -11.78 9.92
C ASP A 109 -6.39 -12.52 9.78
N LEU A 110 -5.53 -12.37 10.80
CA LEU A 110 -4.19 -12.96 10.80
C LEU A 110 -4.25 -14.42 11.26
N ALA A 111 -3.41 -15.25 10.65
CA ALA A 111 -3.16 -16.63 11.09
C ALA A 111 -1.93 -16.75 12.01
N GLY A 112 -1.07 -15.73 12.03
CA GLY A 112 0.20 -15.72 12.77
C GLY A 112 1.23 -14.83 12.08
N PHE A 113 2.48 -14.94 12.52
CA PHE A 113 3.62 -14.20 11.99
C PHE A 113 4.66 -15.15 11.42
N LYS A 114 5.32 -14.76 10.32
CA LYS A 114 6.41 -15.50 9.69
C LYS A 114 7.65 -14.64 9.55
N PRO A 115 8.87 -15.24 9.51
CA PRO A 115 10.08 -14.50 9.17
C PRO A 115 9.93 -13.78 7.83
N SER A 116 10.42 -12.54 7.78
CA SER A 116 10.48 -11.73 6.57
C SER A 116 11.72 -10.83 6.57
N ASN A 117 12.00 -10.23 5.42
CA ASN A 117 13.10 -9.31 5.19
C ASN A 117 12.68 -8.23 4.17
N ASN A 118 13.61 -7.36 3.79
CA ASN A 118 13.34 -6.26 2.86
C ASN A 118 12.88 -6.71 1.46
N GLN A 119 13.09 -7.97 1.07
CA GLN A 119 12.64 -8.48 -0.23
C GLN A 119 11.11 -8.45 -0.35
N GLN A 120 10.37 -8.47 0.77
CA GLN A 120 8.91 -8.27 0.76
C GLN A 120 8.51 -6.91 0.17
N LEU A 121 9.38 -5.91 0.24
CA LEU A 121 9.14 -4.56 -0.27
C LEU A 121 9.43 -4.42 -1.77
N LYS A 122 9.91 -5.47 -2.45
CA LYS A 122 10.26 -5.41 -3.87
C LYS A 122 9.12 -4.92 -4.76
N PHE A 123 7.90 -5.41 -4.51
CA PHE A 123 6.71 -4.97 -5.23
C PHE A 123 6.43 -3.47 -5.04
N VAL A 124 6.64 -2.95 -3.82
CA VAL A 124 6.47 -1.52 -3.52
C VAL A 124 7.53 -0.70 -4.24
N LEU A 125 8.78 -1.19 -4.27
CA LEU A 125 9.88 -0.56 -4.98
C LEU A 125 9.61 -0.48 -6.50
N GLU A 126 9.08 -1.54 -7.10
CA GLU A 126 8.72 -1.58 -8.53
C GLU A 126 7.62 -0.57 -8.88
N ILE A 127 6.58 -0.47 -8.05
CA ILE A 127 5.50 0.51 -8.26
C ILE A 127 6.01 1.94 -8.10
N GLU A 128 6.84 2.20 -7.10
CA GLU A 128 7.37 3.54 -6.84
C GLU A 128 8.37 3.97 -7.92
N ASP A 129 9.25 3.08 -8.39
CA ASP A 129 10.14 3.35 -9.54
C ASP A 129 9.32 3.71 -10.78
N PHE A 130 8.32 2.89 -11.09
CA PHE A 130 7.47 3.11 -12.26
C PHE A 130 6.71 4.43 -12.18
N LYS A 131 6.17 4.78 -11.00
CA LYS A 131 5.53 6.07 -10.74
C LYS A 131 6.51 7.24 -10.96
N GLN A 132 7.67 7.22 -10.31
CA GLN A 132 8.64 8.31 -10.38
C GLN A 132 9.13 8.54 -11.81
N ARG A 133 9.40 7.46 -12.56
CA ARG A 133 9.82 7.56 -13.97
C ARG A 133 8.71 8.12 -14.85
N SER A 134 7.47 7.72 -14.63
CA SER A 134 6.32 8.26 -15.37
C SER A 134 6.10 9.74 -15.08
N GLU A 135 6.26 10.18 -13.82
CA GLU A 135 6.19 11.59 -13.44
C GLU A 135 7.25 12.42 -14.18
N VAL A 136 8.50 11.94 -14.25
CA VAL A 136 9.59 12.60 -14.99
C VAL A 136 9.29 12.68 -16.50
N LEU A 137 8.82 11.59 -17.10
CA LEU A 137 8.55 11.55 -18.54
C LEU A 137 7.41 12.50 -18.95
N LEU A 138 6.38 12.59 -18.12
CA LEU A 138 5.20 13.40 -18.35
C LEU A 138 5.37 14.87 -17.90
N ASP A 139 6.47 15.24 -17.26
CA ASP A 139 6.69 16.61 -16.77
C ASP A 139 6.97 17.56 -17.96
N PRO A 140 6.07 18.52 -18.26
CA PRO A 140 6.24 19.45 -19.37
C PRO A 140 7.29 20.52 -19.07
N HIS A 141 7.74 20.66 -17.82
CA HIS A 141 8.71 21.67 -17.40
C HIS A 141 10.16 21.19 -17.47
N LEU A 142 10.39 19.93 -17.82
CA LEU A 142 11.73 19.36 -17.98
C LEU A 142 12.13 19.30 -19.45
N SER A 143 13.35 19.76 -19.75
CA SER A 143 13.98 19.48 -21.03
C SER A 143 14.33 17.99 -21.15
N GLU A 144 14.53 17.50 -22.37
CA GLU A 144 14.95 16.12 -22.61
C GLU A 144 16.26 15.76 -21.90
N ALA A 145 17.21 16.71 -21.81
CA ALA A 145 18.44 16.52 -21.06
C ALA A 145 18.18 16.31 -19.56
N GLN A 146 17.31 17.13 -18.96
CA GLN A 146 16.95 17.02 -17.54
C GLN A 146 16.16 15.73 -17.25
N LYS A 147 15.28 15.31 -18.16
CA LYS A 147 14.57 14.03 -18.05
C LYS A 147 15.56 12.86 -18.05
N ASN A 148 16.49 12.85 -19.01
CA ASN A 148 17.50 11.80 -19.11
C ASN A 148 18.36 11.70 -17.84
N GLU A 149 18.81 12.83 -17.30
CA GLU A 149 19.58 12.88 -16.04
C GLU A 149 18.78 12.28 -14.87
N ARG A 150 17.53 12.70 -14.67
CA ARG A 150 16.68 12.18 -13.59
C ARG A 150 16.36 10.70 -13.74
N LEU A 151 16.11 10.23 -14.96
CA LEU A 151 15.85 8.82 -15.23
C LEU A 151 17.07 7.95 -14.93
N LEU A 152 18.29 8.45 -15.17
CA LEU A 152 19.52 7.76 -14.78
C LEU A 152 19.66 7.65 -13.26
N ASP A 153 19.41 8.74 -12.50
CA ASP A 153 19.44 8.70 -11.03
C ASP A 153 18.41 7.71 -10.46
N LEU A 154 17.18 7.73 -10.99
CA LEU A 154 16.12 6.80 -10.59
C LEU A 154 16.54 5.34 -10.84
N ARG A 155 17.10 5.05 -12.02
CA ARG A 155 17.60 3.71 -12.36
C ARG A 155 18.70 3.25 -11.41
N ASP A 156 19.64 4.13 -11.07
CA ASP A 156 20.76 3.80 -10.20
C ASP A 156 20.30 3.61 -8.74
N ARG A 157 19.34 4.44 -8.28
CA ARG A 157 18.65 4.23 -7.01
C ARG A 157 17.91 2.90 -6.97
N TYR A 158 17.11 2.58 -7.98
CA TYR A 158 16.41 1.29 -8.08
C TYR A 158 17.39 0.13 -8.01
N THR A 159 18.48 0.18 -8.78
CA THR A 159 19.51 -0.87 -8.81
C THR A 159 20.14 -1.09 -7.44
N ARG A 160 20.42 -0.02 -6.67
CA ARG A 160 20.94 -0.13 -5.30
C ARG A 160 19.93 -0.77 -4.36
N LEU A 161 18.66 -0.34 -4.41
CA LEU A 161 17.62 -0.83 -3.50
C LEU A 161 17.17 -2.25 -3.84
N ALA A 162 17.12 -2.63 -5.11
CA ALA A 162 16.72 -3.95 -5.56
C ALA A 162 17.75 -5.06 -5.21
N ARG A 163 18.98 -4.66 -4.85
CA ARG A 163 20.04 -5.57 -4.37
C ARG A 163 20.06 -5.74 -2.84
N ALA A 164 19.34 -4.89 -2.10
CA ALA A 164 19.32 -4.84 -0.64
C ALA A 164 18.24 -5.75 -0.02
#